data_AF-A0A662FRK5-F1
#
_entry.id   AF-A0A662FRK5-F1
#
_cell.length_a   1.000
_cell.length_b   1.000
_cell.length_c   1.000
_cell.angle_alpha   90.00
_cell.angle_beta   90.00
_cell.angle_gamma   90.00
#
_symmetry.space_group_name_H-M   'P 1'
#
loop_
_entity.id
_entity.type
_entity.pdbx_description
1 polymer ?
#
loop_
_entity_poly.entity_id
_entity_poly.type
_entity_poly.pdbx_seq_one_letter_code
_entity_poly.pdbx_strand_id
1 'polypeptide(L)'
;IAKNFYVEFLLSLFGDRQIKKALAKNSLKKSSGFVLALIISSNLKSLRTIIINLIKLFNAKYGKIKMQSFKQYYIMNAYNLLEKEVQATYGKTFSEKIMKCTLNRSALIEVLR
;
A
#
# COMPACT_ATOMS: atom_id res chain seq x y z
N ILE A 1 -6.58 12.60 11.78
CA ILE A 1 -5.13 12.62 12.12
C ILE A 1 -4.38 12.98 10.85
N ALA A 2 -3.43 13.94 10.88
CA ALA A 2 -2.90 14.71 9.73
C ALA A 2 -3.94 15.62 9.06
N LYS A 3 -3.60 16.88 8.74
CA LYS A 3 -4.50 17.83 8.05
C LYS A 3 -4.81 17.43 6.60
N ASN A 4 -4.17 16.37 6.09
CA ASN A 4 -4.17 15.98 4.70
C ASN A 4 -4.64 14.53 4.55
N PHE A 5 -5.74 14.34 3.82
CA PHE A 5 -6.33 13.04 3.49
C PHE A 5 -5.31 12.03 2.95
N TYR A 6 -4.34 12.46 2.15
CA TYR A 6 -3.33 11.56 1.59
C TYR A 6 -2.43 10.95 2.67
N VAL A 7 -2.10 11.72 3.70
CA VAL A 7 -1.29 11.24 4.82
C VAL A 7 -2.12 10.31 5.69
N GLU A 8 -3.39 10.62 5.92
CA GLU A 8 -4.30 9.75 6.67
C GLU A 8 -4.51 8.41 5.94
N PHE A 9 -4.70 8.44 4.62
CA PHE A 9 -4.76 7.23 3.80
C PHE A 9 -3.49 6.37 3.93
N LEU A 10 -2.31 6.98 3.85
CA LEU A 10 -1.05 6.24 4.00
C LEU A 10 -0.94 5.62 5.41
N LEU A 11 -1.28 6.36 6.46
CA LEU A 11 -1.26 5.83 7.83
C LEU A 11 -2.20 4.62 7.99
N SER A 12 -3.45 4.74 7.52
CA SER A 12 -4.44 3.66 7.58
C SER A 12 -4.02 2.46 6.75
N LEU A 13 -3.49 2.68 5.54
CA LEU A 13 -3.02 1.60 4.68
C LEU A 13 -1.92 0.78 5.37
N PHE A 14 -1.01 1.42 6.12
CA PHE A 14 0.22 0.78 6.58
C PHE A 14 0.23 0.28 8.02
N GLY A 15 -0.88 0.33 8.76
CA GLY A 15 -0.86 -0.23 10.13
C GLY A 15 -0.09 0.64 11.14
N ASP A 16 0.39 1.82 10.76
CA ASP A 16 1.32 2.63 11.56
C ASP A 16 0.67 3.93 12.04
N ARG A 17 0.88 4.26 13.32
CA ARG A 17 0.41 5.53 13.92
C ARG A 17 1.36 6.71 13.70
N GLN A 18 2.62 6.43 13.36
CA GLN A 18 3.66 7.46 13.22
C GLN A 18 3.93 7.78 11.75
N ILE A 19 3.60 9.01 11.32
CA ILE A 19 3.78 9.49 9.93
C ILE A 19 5.22 9.26 9.43
N LYS A 20 6.22 9.60 10.23
CA LYS A 20 7.63 9.43 9.86
C LYS A 20 7.99 7.96 9.58
N LYS A 21 7.48 7.02 10.38
CA LYS A 21 7.73 5.58 10.18
C LYS A 21 7.01 5.07 8.93
N ALA A 22 5.74 5.44 8.75
CA ALA A 22 4.96 5.06 7.57
C ALA A 22 5.59 5.56 6.26
N LEU A 23 6.07 6.82 6.25
CA LEU A 23 6.75 7.41 5.10
C LEU A 23 8.13 6.78 4.86
N ALA A 24 8.94 6.56 5.90
CA ALA A 24 10.29 5.98 5.74
C ALA A 24 10.24 4.53 5.23
N LYS A 25 9.26 3.73 5.66
CA LYS A 25 9.07 2.35 5.17
C LYS A 25 8.72 2.31 3.68
N ASN A 26 7.98 3.30 3.18
CA ASN A 26 7.30 3.21 1.89
C ASN A 26 7.66 4.33 0.90
N SER A 27 8.61 5.21 1.24
CA SER A 27 9.12 6.22 0.33
C SER A 27 9.77 5.55 -0.87
N LEU A 28 9.59 6.15 -2.05
CA LEU A 28 10.31 5.79 -3.26
C LEU A 28 11.82 5.78 -2.99
N LYS A 29 12.43 4.60 -3.09
CA LYS A 29 13.88 4.45 -3.01
C LYS A 29 14.46 4.67 -4.39
N LYS A 30 15.70 5.19 -4.48
CA LYS A 30 16.37 5.39 -5.77
C LYS A 30 16.49 4.11 -6.60
N SER A 31 16.53 2.94 -5.94
CA SER A 31 16.61 1.62 -6.57
C SER A 31 15.24 1.03 -6.95
N SER A 32 14.14 1.75 -6.75
CA SER A 32 12.80 1.24 -7.07
C SER A 32 12.60 1.17 -8.59
N GLY A 33 12.49 -0.04 -9.14
CA GLY A 33 12.15 -0.25 -10.56
C GLY A 33 10.66 -0.03 -10.89
N PHE A 34 9.81 0.19 -9.89
CA PHE A 34 8.37 0.40 -10.04
C PHE A 34 7.88 1.51 -9.13
N VAL A 35 6.88 2.25 -9.61
CA VAL A 35 6.15 3.27 -8.85
C VAL A 35 4.68 2.89 -8.82
N LEU A 36 4.08 2.87 -7.63
CA LEU A 36 2.64 2.78 -7.47
C LEU A 36 2.11 4.18 -7.15
N ALA A 37 1.17 4.68 -7.96
CA ALA A 37 0.54 5.97 -7.76
C ALA A 37 -0.96 5.78 -7.50
N LEU A 38 -1.45 6.29 -6.38
CA LEU A 38 -2.88 6.45 -6.13
C LEU A 38 -3.27 7.87 -6.51
N ILE A 39 -4.20 8.02 -7.46
CA ILE A 39 -4.68 9.31 -7.93
C ILE A 39 -6.17 9.39 -7.67
N ILE A 40 -6.59 10.41 -6.92
CA ILE A 40 -8.00 10.71 -6.66
C ILE A 40 -8.32 11.99 -7.40
N SER A 41 -9.29 11.93 -8.30
CA SER A 41 -9.76 13.09 -9.05
C SER A 41 -11.29 13.09 -9.17
N SER A 42 -11.88 14.28 -9.15
CA SER A 42 -13.31 14.51 -9.36
C SER A 42 -13.73 14.38 -10.83
N ASN A 43 -12.79 14.39 -11.78
CA ASN A 43 -13.13 14.25 -13.20
C ASN A 43 -12.10 13.42 -14.00
N LEU A 44 -12.57 12.75 -15.03
CA LEU A 44 -11.75 11.87 -15.87
C LEU A 44 -10.70 12.61 -16.70
N LYS A 45 -10.97 13.85 -17.12
CA LYS A 45 -10.04 14.64 -17.94
C LYS A 45 -8.75 14.94 -17.16
N SER A 46 -8.88 15.47 -15.96
CA SER A 46 -7.74 15.76 -15.08
C SER A 46 -7.00 14.50 -14.66
N LEU A 47 -7.70 13.40 -14.39
CA LEU A 47 -7.07 12.10 -14.11
C LEU A 47 -6.13 11.69 -15.25
N ARG A 48 -6.60 11.77 -16.50
CA ARG A 48 -5.78 11.45 -17.68
C ARG A 48 -4.57 12.38 -17.80
N THR A 49 -4.75 13.67 -17.58
CA THR A 49 -3.63 14.65 -17.60
C THR A 49 -2.57 14.32 -16.56
N ILE A 50 -2.98 13.98 -15.32
CA ILE A 50 -2.06 13.60 -14.25
C ILE A 50 -1.29 12.32 -14.62
N ILE A 51 -1.98 11.31 -15.14
CA ILE A 51 -1.34 10.05 -15.55
C ILE A 51 -0.27 10.29 -16.63
N ILE A 52 -0.58 11.10 -17.65
CA ILE A 52 0.38 11.43 -18.73
C ILE A 52 1.59 12.19 -18.16
N ASN A 53 1.36 13.14 -17.27
CA ASN A 53 2.44 13.91 -16.65
C ASN A 53 3.35 13.03 -15.79
N LEU A 54 2.79 12.09 -15.02
CA LEU A 54 3.59 11.14 -14.23
C LEU A 54 4.41 10.19 -15.10
N ILE A 55 3.82 9.67 -16.18
CA ILE A 55 4.52 8.83 -17.16
C ILE A 55 5.73 9.57 -17.73
N LYS A 56 5.57 10.84 -18.11
CA LYS A 56 6.66 11.69 -18.62
C LYS A 56 7.71 11.96 -17.54
N LEU A 57 7.29 12.34 -16.34
CA LEU A 57 8.18 12.71 -15.24
C LEU A 57 9.10 11.55 -14.83
N PHE A 58 8.55 10.33 -14.76
CA PHE A 58 9.29 9.14 -14.37
C PHE A 58 9.90 8.36 -15.55
N ASN A 59 9.70 8.83 -16.78
CA ASN A 59 10.03 8.09 -18.01
C ASN A 59 9.58 6.61 -17.92
N ALA A 60 8.34 6.40 -17.47
CA ALA A 60 7.83 5.10 -17.07
C ALA A 60 6.81 4.55 -18.06
N LYS A 61 6.59 3.22 -18.05
CA LYS A 61 5.47 2.59 -18.77
C LYS A 61 4.35 2.26 -17.79
N TYR A 62 3.11 2.53 -18.17
CA TYR A 62 1.95 2.08 -17.42
C TYR A 62 1.76 0.57 -17.56
N GLY A 63 1.50 -0.12 -16.45
CA GLY A 63 1.33 -1.57 -16.46
C GLY A 63 0.72 -2.11 -15.18
N LYS A 64 0.22 -3.35 -15.24
CA LYS A 64 -0.28 -4.08 -14.07
C LYS A 64 0.90 -4.70 -13.31
N ILE A 65 0.95 -4.51 -12.00
CA ILE A 65 1.92 -5.17 -11.13
C ILE A 65 1.35 -6.54 -10.75
N LYS A 66 2.05 -7.62 -11.10
CA LYS A 66 1.74 -8.96 -10.56
C LYS A 66 2.40 -9.11 -9.19
N MET A 67 1.64 -9.62 -8.21
CA MET A 67 2.19 -9.97 -6.90
C MET A 67 3.12 -11.17 -7.07
N GLN A 68 4.38 -11.01 -6.67
CA GLN A 68 5.38 -12.09 -6.66
C GLN A 68 5.42 -12.71 -5.27
N SER A 69 5.71 -14.02 -5.18
CA SER A 69 5.75 -14.75 -3.91
C SER A 69 6.70 -14.12 -2.89
N PHE A 70 7.89 -13.67 -3.29
CA PHE A 70 8.82 -13.01 -2.37
C PHE A 70 8.23 -11.74 -1.73
N LYS A 71 7.30 -11.05 -2.40
CA LYS A 71 6.66 -9.83 -1.86
C LYS A 71 5.67 -10.17 -0.74
N GLN A 72 5.12 -11.38 -0.71
CA GLN A 72 4.25 -11.83 0.39
C GLN A 72 5.01 -11.85 1.72
N TYR A 73 6.25 -12.35 1.71
CA TYR A 73 7.11 -12.35 2.89
C TYR A 73 7.42 -10.93 3.39
N TYR A 74 7.72 -10.01 2.46
CA TYR A 74 7.90 -8.59 2.81
C TYR A 74 6.66 -7.97 3.45
N ILE A 75 5.46 -8.29 2.93
CA ILE A 75 4.20 -7.81 3.51
C ILE A 75 3.98 -8.40 4.90
N MET A 76 4.18 -9.71 5.08
CA MET A 76 4.05 -10.34 6.39
C MET A 76 4.98 -9.67 7.42
N ASN A 77 6.24 -9.44 7.07
CA ASN A 77 7.17 -8.73 7.95
C ASN A 77 6.77 -7.28 8.20
N ALA A 78 6.30 -6.55 7.18
CA ALA A 78 5.92 -5.14 7.32
C ALA A 78 4.73 -4.93 8.28
N TYR A 79 3.79 -5.89 8.31
CA TYR A 79 2.60 -5.87 9.16
C TYR A 79 2.73 -6.77 10.40
N ASN A 80 3.91 -7.32 10.67
CA ASN A 80 4.19 -8.26 11.77
C ASN A 80 3.20 -9.44 11.81
N LEU A 81 2.87 -10.01 10.66
CA LEU A 81 1.97 -11.16 10.54
C LEU A 81 2.73 -12.46 10.78
N LEU A 82 2.21 -13.31 11.66
CA LEU A 82 2.76 -14.64 11.90
C LEU A 82 2.25 -15.62 10.85
N GLU A 83 3.07 -16.56 10.42
CA GLU A 83 2.63 -17.56 9.43
C GLU A 83 1.45 -18.39 9.94
N LYS A 84 1.45 -18.75 11.23
CA LYS A 84 0.32 -19.46 11.88
C LYS A 84 -0.99 -18.66 11.82
N GLU A 85 -0.92 -17.34 12.00
CA GLU A 85 -2.07 -16.42 11.89
C GLU A 85 -2.60 -16.40 10.44
N VAL A 86 -1.71 -16.30 9.46
CA VAL A 86 -2.09 -16.34 8.04
C VAL A 86 -2.70 -17.68 7.67
N GLN A 87 -2.13 -18.80 8.12
CA GLN A 87 -2.64 -20.14 7.82
C GLN A 87 -4.05 -20.36 8.39
N ALA A 88 -4.28 -19.91 9.63
CA ALA A 88 -5.58 -19.97 10.31
C ALA A 88 -6.64 -19.03 9.72
N THR A 89 -6.24 -18.03 8.93
CA THR A 89 -7.16 -17.08 8.30
C THR A 89 -7.91 -17.74 7.14
N TYR A 90 -9.21 -17.48 7.05
CA TYR A 90 -10.05 -17.99 5.97
C TYR A 90 -9.73 -17.32 4.62
N GLY A 91 -9.48 -18.12 3.59
CA GLY A 91 -9.22 -17.63 2.22
C GLY A 91 -8.81 -18.75 1.27
N LYS A 92 -9.02 -18.55 -0.04
CA LYS A 92 -8.75 -19.53 -1.10
C LYS A 92 -7.26 -19.64 -1.42
N THR A 93 -6.52 -18.54 -1.31
CA THR A 93 -5.08 -18.49 -1.60
C THR A 93 -4.30 -17.88 -0.45
N PHE A 94 -3.02 -18.20 -0.33
CA PHE A 94 -2.15 -17.60 0.68
C PHE A 94 -2.10 -16.06 0.55
N SER A 95 -2.06 -15.53 -0.69
CA SER A 95 -2.15 -14.09 -0.96
C SER A 95 -3.42 -13.46 -0.39
N GLU A 96 -4.57 -14.12 -0.55
CA GLU A 96 -5.85 -13.63 -0.05
C GLU A 96 -5.86 -13.61 1.48
N LYS A 97 -5.31 -14.66 2.11
CA LYS A 97 -5.19 -14.74 3.57
C LYS A 97 -4.31 -13.63 4.13
N ILE A 98 -3.16 -13.35 3.50
CA ILE A 98 -2.30 -12.21 3.85
C ILE A 98 -3.07 -10.90 3.73
N MET A 99 -3.77 -10.68 2.61
CA MET A 99 -4.54 -9.46 2.39
C MET A 99 -5.57 -9.23 3.51
N LYS A 100 -6.30 -10.26 3.93
CA LYS A 100 -7.26 -10.17 5.03
C LYS A 100 -6.58 -9.84 6.36
N CYS A 101 -5.45 -10.47 6.67
CA CYS A 101 -4.67 -10.15 7.86
C CYS A 101 -4.21 -8.68 7.86
N THR A 102 -3.70 -8.20 6.72
CA THR A 102 -3.28 -6.79 6.59
C THR A 102 -4.44 -5.82 6.78
N LEU A 103 -5.61 -6.10 6.20
CA LEU A 103 -6.81 -5.29 6.37
C LEU A 103 -7.28 -5.24 7.82
N ASN A 104 -7.25 -6.38 8.52
CA ASN A 104 -7.57 -6.42 9.95
C ASN A 104 -6.61 -5.55 10.78
N ARG A 105 -5.31 -5.59 10.49
CA ARG A 105 -4.32 -4.73 11.18
C ARG A 105 -4.54 -3.26 10.88
N SER A 106 -4.86 -2.91 9.63
CA SER A 106 -5.22 -1.54 9.24
C SER A 106 -6.47 -1.04 9.95
N ALA A 107 -7.52 -1.87 10.03
CA ALA A 107 -8.77 -1.51 10.71
C ALA A 107 -8.60 -1.30 12.22
N LEU A 108 -7.74 -2.09 12.88
CA LEU A 108 -7.46 -1.94 14.32
C LEU A 108 -6.78 -0.61 14.67
N ILE A 109 -6.16 0.09 13.71
CA ILE A 109 -5.66 1.45 13.96
C ILE A 109 -6.82 2.40 14.29
N GLU A 110 -7.96 2.23 13.62
CA GLU A 110 -9.13 3.10 13.78
C GLU A 110 -9.93 2.77 15.04
N VAL A 111 -10.02 1.50 15.44
CA VAL A 111 -10.79 1.04 16.61
C VAL A 111 -10.10 1.37 17.94
N LEU A 112 -8.78 1.45 17.96
CA LEU A 112 -8.00 1.83 19.14
C LEU A 112 -7.75 3.36 19.22
N ARG A 113 -8.57 4.16 18.52
CA ARG A 113 -8.68 5.63 18.70
C ARG A 113 -9.67 5.93 19.83
#